data_AF-S8ALJ3-F1
#
_entry.id   AF-S8ALJ3-F1
#
_cell.length_a   1.000
_cell.length_b   1.000
_cell.length_c   1.000
_cell.angle_alpha   90.00
_cell.angle_beta   90.00
_cell.angle_gamma   90.00
#
_symmetry.space_group_name_H-M   'P 1'
#
loop_
_entity.id
_entity.type
_entity.pdbx_description
1 polymer ?
#
loop_
_entity_poly.entity_id
_entity_poly.type
_entity_poly.pdbx_seq_one_letter_code
_entity_poly.pdbx_strand_id
1 'polypeptide(L)'
;MFFVFPRFLVWFWTHRQGVSLPIITEFFKGLREQENAVGGKVGVAGFCWGGRYAVLMHPYVDAIYAAHPSFLQVPSEVEAVTKPISFALGDKDVVLRMAQVEKIRGILKKKEQLDSEVIVYEGMEHSFAVRGNPEIEAAKKGLEDSETQCVEWFTKHLN
;
A
#
# COMPACT_ATOMS: atom_id res chain seq x y z
N MET A 1 15.30 -17.73 33.83
CA MET A 1 15.16 -17.84 32.36
C MET A 1 14.17 -16.78 31.91
N PHE A 2 14.66 -15.63 31.42
CA PHE A 2 13.77 -14.61 30.87
C PHE A 2 13.28 -15.10 29.51
N PHE A 3 12.00 -15.45 29.41
CA PHE A 3 11.36 -15.68 28.12
C PHE A 3 11.32 -14.33 27.39
N VAL A 4 12.30 -14.10 26.51
CA VAL A 4 12.21 -13.01 25.54
C VAL A 4 11.11 -13.41 24.59
N PHE A 5 9.89 -12.94 24.84
CA PHE A 5 8.81 -13.08 23.87
C PHE A 5 9.31 -12.47 22.56
N PRO A 6 9.31 -13.20 21.43
CA PRO A 6 9.84 -12.69 20.18
C PRO A 6 9.20 -11.34 19.88
N ARG A 7 10.01 -10.28 19.75
CA ARG A 7 9.54 -8.89 19.53
C ARG A 7 8.53 -8.79 18.38
N PHE A 8 8.67 -9.67 17.40
CA PHE A 8 7.76 -9.79 16.26
C PHE A 8 6.37 -10.34 16.63
N LEU A 9 6.25 -11.30 17.56
CA LEU A 9 4.95 -11.79 18.03
C LEU A 9 4.22 -10.72 18.85
N VAL A 10 4.95 -9.99 19.69
CA VAL A 10 4.40 -8.84 20.42
C VAL A 10 3.88 -7.79 19.44
N TRP A 11 4.65 -7.50 18.40
CA TRP A 11 4.24 -6.57 17.34
C TRP A 11 2.95 -7.03 16.66
N PHE A 12 2.83 -8.29 16.26
CA PHE A 12 1.58 -8.78 15.66
C PHE A 12 0.37 -8.66 16.56
N TRP A 13 0.55 -8.91 17.87
CA TRP A 13 -0.53 -8.77 18.82
C TRP A 13 -0.99 -7.31 18.97
N THR A 14 -0.04 -6.38 19.04
CA THR A 14 -0.34 -4.94 19.17
C THR A 14 -0.75 -4.27 17.86
N HIS A 15 -0.43 -4.87 16.71
CA HIS A 15 -0.73 -4.34 15.36
C HIS A 15 -1.77 -5.16 14.60
N ARG A 16 -2.56 -5.96 15.33
CA ARG A 16 -3.72 -6.65 14.77
C ARG A 16 -4.76 -5.62 14.31
N GLN A 17 -5.55 -6.00 13.31
CA GLN A 17 -6.56 -5.12 12.69
C GLN A 17 -7.47 -4.44 13.71
N GLY A 18 -7.96 -5.17 14.72
CA GLY A 18 -8.84 -4.61 15.75
C GLY A 18 -8.21 -3.54 16.65
N VAL A 19 -6.88 -3.37 16.63
CA VAL A 19 -6.17 -2.30 17.34
C VAL A 19 -5.79 -1.18 16.39
N SER A 20 -5.14 -1.52 15.27
CA SER A 20 -4.57 -0.50 14.39
C SER A 20 -5.60 0.17 13.49
N LEU A 21 -6.61 -0.56 13.01
CA LEU A 21 -7.57 -0.01 12.06
C LEU A 21 -8.34 1.19 12.65
N PRO A 22 -8.89 1.14 13.88
CA PRO A 22 -9.56 2.29 14.47
C PRO A 22 -8.63 3.51 14.60
N ILE A 23 -7.39 3.32 15.06
CA ILE A 23 -6.41 4.40 15.26
C ILE A 23 -6.07 5.08 13.93
N ILE A 24 -5.76 4.30 12.90
CA ILE A 24 -5.45 4.82 11.57
C ILE A 24 -6.68 5.53 10.98
N THR A 25 -7.86 4.93 11.13
CA THR A 25 -9.11 5.50 10.62
C THR A 25 -9.43 6.84 11.29
N GLU A 26 -9.25 6.94 12.61
CA GLU A 26 -9.48 8.16 13.37
C GLU A 26 -8.54 9.29 12.92
N PHE A 27 -7.25 8.97 12.73
CA PHE A 27 -6.29 9.92 12.17
C PHE A 27 -6.71 10.44 10.79
N PHE A 28 -7.04 9.54 9.85
CA PHE A 28 -7.42 9.95 8.49
C PHE A 28 -8.76 10.69 8.44
N LYS A 29 -9.70 10.38 9.33
CA LYS A 29 -10.94 11.15 9.49
C LYS A 29 -10.63 12.59 9.92
N GLY A 30 -9.85 12.76 10.97
CA GLY A 30 -9.47 14.09 11.46
C GLY A 30 -8.70 14.89 10.40
N LEU A 31 -7.74 14.25 9.72
CA LEU A 31 -6.99 14.88 8.63
C LEU A 31 -7.91 15.28 7.47
N ARG A 32 -8.86 14.42 7.08
CA ARG A 32 -9.83 14.74 6.03
C ARG A 32 -10.72 15.93 6.41
N GLU A 33 -11.19 15.99 7.66
CA GLU A 33 -11.99 17.12 8.14
C GLU A 33 -11.21 18.44 8.08
N GLN A 34 -9.94 18.41 8.47
CA GLN A 34 -9.05 19.58 8.40
C GLN A 34 -8.80 20.03 6.96
N GLU A 35 -8.43 19.11 6.07
CA GLU A 35 -8.14 19.44 4.66
C GLU A 35 -9.41 19.91 3.93
N ASN A 36 -10.57 19.31 4.21
CA ASN A 36 -11.83 19.78 3.64
C ASN A 36 -12.14 21.25 4.00
N ALA A 37 -11.75 21.73 5.18
CA ALA A 37 -11.97 23.11 5.61
C ALA A 37 -11.16 24.12 4.78
N VAL A 38 -10.05 23.69 4.18
CA VAL A 38 -9.15 24.52 3.36
C VAL A 38 -9.18 24.13 1.88
N GLY A 39 -10.02 23.16 1.49
CA GLY A 39 -10.09 22.64 0.12
C GLY A 39 -8.86 21.81 -0.28
N GLY A 40 -8.11 21.28 0.69
CA GLY A 40 -6.93 20.45 0.47
C GLY A 40 -7.26 19.02 0.08
N LYS A 41 -6.25 18.31 -0.43
CA LYS A 41 -6.32 16.91 -0.83
C LYS A 41 -5.46 16.04 0.09
N VAL A 42 -5.89 14.81 0.32
CA VAL A 42 -5.17 13.85 1.18
C VAL A 42 -4.69 12.66 0.36
N GLY A 43 -3.39 12.39 0.38
CA GLY A 43 -2.79 11.15 -0.13
C GLY A 43 -2.49 10.16 0.98
N VAL A 44 -2.36 8.88 0.64
CA VAL A 44 -1.78 7.88 1.53
C VAL A 44 -0.84 6.94 0.78
N ALA A 45 0.39 6.83 1.27
CA ALA A 45 1.36 5.81 0.86
C ALA A 45 1.49 4.75 1.96
N GLY A 46 1.43 3.48 1.60
CA GLY A 46 1.61 2.37 2.53
C GLY A 46 2.58 1.32 2.00
N PHE A 47 3.41 0.79 2.89
CA PHE A 47 4.45 -0.19 2.58
C PHE A 47 4.28 -1.43 3.45
N CYS A 48 4.44 -2.63 2.88
CA CYS A 48 4.32 -3.90 3.61
C CYS A 48 2.96 -3.96 4.36
N TRP A 49 2.98 -4.13 5.68
CA TRP A 49 1.78 -4.10 6.52
C TRP A 49 0.97 -2.82 6.33
N GLY A 50 1.63 -1.66 6.21
CA GLY A 50 0.98 -0.37 5.97
C GLY A 50 0.30 -0.29 4.60
N GLY A 51 0.73 -1.09 3.63
CA GLY A 51 0.15 -1.14 2.29
C GLY A 51 -1.33 -1.54 2.31
N ARG A 52 -1.71 -2.55 3.12
CA ARG A 52 -3.13 -2.90 3.31
C ARG A 52 -3.93 -1.74 3.90
N TYR A 53 -3.38 -1.06 4.91
CA TYR A 53 -4.10 0.04 5.56
C TYR A 53 -4.24 1.25 4.65
N ALA A 54 -3.27 1.54 3.78
CA ALA A 54 -3.43 2.53 2.73
C ALA A 54 -4.63 2.23 1.82
N VAL A 55 -4.80 0.97 1.41
CA VAL A 55 -6.00 0.53 0.65
C VAL A 55 -7.28 0.76 1.44
N LEU A 56 -7.32 0.37 2.71
CA LEU A 56 -8.50 0.53 3.58
C LEU A 56 -8.87 1.99 3.84
N MET A 57 -7.94 2.93 3.68
CA MET A 57 -8.18 4.36 3.88
C MET A 57 -8.84 5.04 2.67
N HIS A 58 -9.18 4.30 1.60
CA HIS A 58 -9.87 4.85 0.43
C HIS A 58 -11.09 5.75 0.75
N PRO A 59 -11.90 5.57 1.81
CA PRO A 59 -13.01 6.50 2.07
C PRO A 59 -12.56 7.90 2.51
N TYR A 60 -11.32 8.06 2.97
CA TYR A 60 -10.81 9.27 3.64
C TYR A 60 -9.71 9.98 2.85
N VAL A 61 -9.28 9.44 1.71
CA VAL A 61 -8.17 9.95 0.89
C VAL A 61 -8.63 10.22 -0.55
N ASP A 62 -7.83 10.96 -1.31
CA ASP A 62 -8.05 11.27 -2.71
C ASP A 62 -7.21 10.40 -3.64
N ALA A 63 -6.06 9.91 -3.15
CA ALA A 63 -5.18 9.00 -3.88
C ALA A 63 -4.44 8.05 -2.95
N ILE A 64 -4.23 6.83 -3.42
CA ILE A 64 -3.61 5.73 -2.67
C ILE A 64 -2.39 5.22 -3.44
N TYR A 65 -1.30 5.02 -2.73
CA TYR A 65 -0.15 4.25 -3.19
C TYR A 65 0.12 3.10 -2.20
N ALA A 66 0.24 1.87 -2.71
CA ALA A 66 0.47 0.68 -1.91
C ALA A 66 1.62 -0.17 -2.48
N ALA A 67 2.75 -0.19 -1.78
CA ALA A 67 3.93 -0.96 -2.15
C ALA A 67 4.00 -2.29 -1.37
N HIS A 68 4.14 -3.39 -2.10
CA HIS A 68 4.28 -4.77 -1.60
C HIS A 68 3.39 -5.08 -0.37
N PRO A 69 2.06 -4.88 -0.44
CA PRO A 69 1.18 -4.91 0.72
C PRO A 69 1.08 -6.31 1.34
N SER A 70 1.14 -6.37 2.68
CA SER A 70 0.99 -7.60 3.45
C SER A 70 -0.45 -7.76 3.97
N PHE A 71 -0.95 -8.99 3.99
CA PHE A 71 -2.26 -9.36 4.53
C PHE A 71 -3.48 -8.71 3.83
N LEU A 72 -3.28 -8.09 2.67
CA LEU A 72 -4.35 -7.55 1.85
C LEU A 72 -5.34 -8.66 1.47
N GLN A 73 -6.63 -8.43 1.73
CA GLN A 73 -7.67 -9.41 1.43
C GLN A 73 -8.10 -9.27 -0.03
N VAL A 74 -7.62 -10.20 -0.87
CA VAL A 74 -7.98 -10.26 -2.29
C VAL A 74 -9.01 -11.39 -2.48
N PRO A 75 -10.24 -11.11 -2.94
CA PRO A 75 -10.62 -9.92 -3.70
C PRO A 75 -11.27 -8.76 -2.89
N SER A 76 -11.81 -9.03 -1.70
CA SER A 76 -12.80 -8.17 -1.04
C SER A 76 -12.34 -6.73 -0.78
N GLU A 77 -11.11 -6.52 -0.28
CA GLU A 77 -10.62 -5.17 0.01
C GLU A 77 -10.28 -4.39 -1.26
N VAL A 78 -9.90 -5.07 -2.34
CA VAL A 78 -9.60 -4.45 -3.65
C VAL A 78 -10.90 -4.07 -4.37
N GLU A 79 -11.92 -4.94 -4.27
CA GLU A 79 -13.26 -4.66 -4.80
C GLU A 79 -13.93 -3.47 -4.10
N ALA A 80 -13.64 -3.26 -2.81
CA ALA A 80 -14.18 -2.14 -2.05
C ALA A 80 -13.59 -0.77 -2.43
N VAL A 81 -12.40 -0.72 -3.05
CA VAL A 81 -11.72 0.56 -3.35
C VAL A 81 -12.56 1.44 -4.26
N THR A 82 -12.69 2.72 -3.87
CA THR A 82 -13.44 3.76 -4.59
C THR A 82 -12.61 4.99 -4.97
N LYS A 83 -11.30 5.01 -4.63
CA LYS A 83 -10.40 6.13 -4.93
C LYS A 83 -9.22 5.68 -5.79
N PRO A 84 -8.63 6.60 -6.58
CA PRO A 84 -7.44 6.31 -7.37
C PRO A 84 -6.39 5.55 -6.59
N ILE A 85 -5.92 4.43 -7.14
CA ILE A 85 -4.97 3.54 -6.48
C ILE A 85 -3.84 3.07 -7.40
N SER A 86 -2.61 3.20 -6.91
CA SER A 86 -1.41 2.64 -7.54
C SER A 86 -0.78 1.57 -6.66
N PHE A 87 -0.47 0.42 -7.26
CA PHE A 87 0.22 -0.71 -6.63
C PHE A 87 1.62 -0.87 -7.22
N ALA A 88 2.61 -0.96 -6.33
CA ALA A 88 4.00 -1.30 -6.66
C ALA A 88 4.32 -2.70 -6.10
N LEU A 89 4.43 -3.69 -6.97
CA LEU A 89 4.47 -5.12 -6.59
C LEU A 89 5.72 -5.79 -7.15
N GLY A 90 6.24 -6.80 -6.45
CA GLY A 90 7.37 -7.61 -6.94
C GLY A 90 6.89 -8.98 -7.43
N ASP A 91 7.48 -9.49 -8.53
CA ASP A 91 7.11 -10.81 -9.07
C ASP A 91 7.64 -12.00 -8.22
N LYS A 92 8.66 -11.75 -7.38
CA LYS A 92 9.20 -12.72 -6.41
C LYS A 92 8.65 -12.52 -5.00
N ASP A 93 7.61 -11.70 -4.82
CA ASP A 93 6.98 -11.50 -3.52
C ASP A 93 6.28 -12.79 -3.04
N VAL A 94 6.78 -13.35 -1.94
CA VAL A 94 6.25 -14.57 -1.33
C VAL A 94 5.02 -14.32 -0.43
N VAL A 95 4.78 -13.06 -0.05
CA VAL A 95 3.66 -12.59 0.78
C VAL A 95 2.45 -12.28 -0.08
N LEU A 96 2.63 -11.49 -1.15
CA LEU A 96 1.59 -11.20 -2.14
C LEU A 96 1.94 -11.84 -3.49
N ARG A 97 1.60 -13.12 -3.63
CA ARG A 97 2.02 -13.92 -4.79
C ARG A 97 1.35 -13.48 -6.08
N MET A 98 1.97 -13.79 -7.22
CA MET A 98 1.46 -13.42 -8.56
C MET A 98 0.00 -13.83 -8.82
N ALA A 99 -0.47 -14.96 -8.29
CA ALA A 99 -1.89 -15.33 -8.41
C ALA A 99 -2.86 -14.30 -7.79
N GLN A 100 -2.45 -13.60 -6.72
CA GLN A 100 -3.20 -12.49 -6.13
C GLN A 100 -3.00 -11.20 -6.94
N VAL A 101 -1.79 -10.95 -7.44
CA VAL A 101 -1.49 -9.81 -8.33
C VAL A 101 -2.38 -9.82 -9.57
N GLU A 102 -2.52 -10.96 -10.23
CA GLU A 102 -3.39 -11.09 -11.41
C GLU A 102 -4.87 -10.88 -11.06
N LYS A 103 -5.30 -11.28 -9.86
CA LYS A 103 -6.65 -10.96 -9.38
C LYS A 103 -6.82 -9.46 -9.15
N ILE A 104 -5.84 -8.78 -8.55
CA ILE A 104 -5.84 -7.31 -8.37
C ILE A 104 -5.98 -6.62 -9.73
N ARG A 105 -5.13 -6.97 -10.71
CA ARG A 105 -5.22 -6.46 -12.08
C ARG A 105 -6.60 -6.68 -12.69
N GLY A 106 -7.14 -7.90 -12.57
CA GLY A 106 -8.44 -8.26 -13.09
C GLY A 106 -9.61 -7.51 -12.45
N ILE A 107 -9.55 -7.21 -11.15
CA ILE A 107 -10.57 -6.43 -10.44
C ILE A 107 -10.49 -4.95 -10.86
N LEU A 108 -9.30 -4.37 -10.83
CA LEU A 108 -9.10 -2.94 -11.13
C LEU A 108 -9.42 -2.63 -12.60
N LYS A 109 -9.06 -3.51 -13.53
CA LYS A 109 -9.43 -3.37 -14.95
C LYS A 109 -10.94 -3.29 -15.19
N LYS A 110 -11.76 -3.90 -14.33
CA LYS A 110 -13.24 -3.84 -14.43
C LYS A 110 -13.83 -2.56 -13.83
N LYS A 111 -13.05 -1.77 -13.10
CA LYS A 111 -13.47 -0.50 -12.51
C LYS A 111 -13.09 0.64 -13.46
N GLU A 112 -13.72 0.70 -14.63
CA GLU A 112 -13.36 1.65 -15.71
C GLU A 112 -13.36 3.13 -15.29
N GLN A 113 -14.16 3.51 -14.29
CA GLN A 113 -14.23 4.87 -13.77
C GLN A 113 -13.22 5.15 -12.64
N LEU A 114 -12.44 4.15 -12.23
CA LEU A 114 -11.42 4.26 -11.19
C LEU A 114 -10.04 4.27 -11.84
N ASP A 115 -9.35 5.41 -11.75
CA ASP A 115 -7.96 5.47 -12.17
C ASP A 115 -7.13 4.51 -11.31
N SER A 116 -6.45 3.57 -11.96
CA SER A 116 -5.70 2.55 -11.25
C SER A 116 -4.47 2.13 -12.01
N GLU A 117 -3.41 1.85 -11.25
CA GLU A 117 -2.12 1.45 -11.77
C GLU A 117 -1.62 0.23 -11.00
N VAL A 118 -1.08 -0.75 -11.73
CA VAL A 118 -0.44 -1.92 -11.14
C VAL A 118 0.87 -2.16 -11.88
N ILE A 119 1.98 -1.81 -11.25
CA ILE A 119 3.32 -2.09 -11.77
C ILE A 119 3.89 -3.30 -11.03
N VAL A 120 4.39 -4.26 -11.81
CA VAL A 120 5.10 -5.42 -11.29
C VAL A 120 6.55 -5.29 -11.69
N TYR A 121 7.41 -5.17 -10.69
CA TYR A 121 8.86 -5.06 -10.84
C TYR A 121 9.47 -6.46 -10.88
N GLU A 122 10.17 -6.76 -11.97
CA GLU A 122 10.80 -8.05 -12.20
C GLU A 122 12.00 -8.27 -11.26
N GLY A 123 12.11 -9.49 -10.74
CA GLY A 123 13.15 -9.89 -9.79
C GLY A 123 12.95 -9.33 -8.38
N MET A 124 11.88 -8.56 -8.13
CA MET A 124 11.70 -7.89 -6.85
C MET A 124 11.01 -8.78 -5.83
N GLU A 125 11.64 -8.90 -4.66
CA GLU A 125 11.11 -9.63 -3.51
C GLU A 125 10.24 -8.73 -2.62
N HIS A 126 9.68 -9.32 -1.57
CA HIS A 126 8.97 -8.57 -0.56
C HIS A 126 9.88 -7.50 0.09
N SER A 127 9.35 -6.30 0.30
CA SER A 127 10.09 -5.13 0.84
C SER A 127 11.07 -4.45 -0.11
N PHE A 128 11.09 -4.77 -1.40
CA PHE A 128 12.01 -4.13 -2.37
C PHE A 128 11.95 -2.59 -2.33
N ALA A 129 10.74 -2.01 -2.18
CA ALA A 129 10.51 -0.57 -2.15
C ALA A 129 10.98 0.14 -0.85
N VAL A 130 11.56 -0.61 0.10
CA VAL A 130 12.10 -0.04 1.36
C VAL A 130 13.50 -0.57 1.67
N ARG A 131 13.78 -1.83 1.31
CA ARG A 131 14.99 -2.57 1.68
C ARG A 131 15.79 -3.07 0.48
N GLY A 132 15.50 -2.56 -0.72
CA GLY A 132 16.30 -2.84 -1.91
C GLY A 132 17.78 -2.53 -1.63
N ASN A 133 18.66 -3.49 -1.93
CA ASN A 133 20.10 -3.29 -1.73
C ASN A 133 20.62 -2.39 -2.86
N PRO A 134 21.10 -1.16 -2.57
CA PRO A 134 21.55 -0.23 -3.60
C PRO A 134 22.81 -0.71 -4.35
N GLU A 135 23.54 -1.67 -3.80
CA GLU A 135 24.72 -2.27 -4.45
C GLU A 135 24.35 -3.26 -5.56
N ILE A 136 23.10 -3.71 -5.61
CA ILE A 136 22.58 -4.59 -6.65
C ILE A 136 21.76 -3.73 -7.60
N GLU A 137 22.26 -3.52 -8.82
CA GLU A 137 21.66 -2.61 -9.82
C GLU A 137 20.15 -2.85 -10.01
N ALA A 138 19.73 -4.11 -10.13
CA ALA A 138 18.32 -4.45 -10.28
C ALA A 138 17.46 -4.07 -9.05
N ALA A 139 17.99 -4.27 -7.84
CA ALA A 139 17.28 -3.93 -6.60
C ALA A 139 17.24 -2.41 -6.37
N LYS A 140 18.33 -1.71 -6.70
CA LYS A 140 18.39 -0.25 -6.71
C LYS A 140 17.35 0.32 -7.67
N LYS A 141 17.33 -0.18 -8.91
CA LYS A 141 16.37 0.25 -9.93
C LYS A 141 14.93 0.02 -9.48
N GLY A 142 14.60 -1.18 -8.96
CA GLY A 142 13.26 -1.46 -8.45
C GLY A 142 12.84 -0.55 -7.30
N LEU A 143 13.77 -0.20 -6.40
CA LEU A 143 13.55 0.77 -5.32
C LEU A 143 13.24 2.16 -5.89
N GLU A 144 14.14 2.71 -6.72
CA GLU A 144 14.05 4.06 -7.29
C GLU A 144 12.85 4.22 -8.23
N ASP A 145 12.57 3.21 -9.07
CA ASP A 145 11.40 3.24 -9.95
C ASP A 145 10.10 3.23 -9.14
N SER A 146 10.02 2.45 -8.04
CA SER A 146 8.82 2.42 -7.19
C SER A 146 8.61 3.73 -6.44
N GLU A 147 9.69 4.41 -6.03
CA GLU A 147 9.60 5.77 -5.49
C GLU A 147 9.10 6.75 -6.56
N THR A 148 9.66 6.68 -7.76
CA THR A 148 9.24 7.51 -8.91
C THR A 148 7.77 7.33 -9.21
N GLN A 149 7.29 6.08 -9.26
CA GLN A 149 5.87 5.74 -9.41
C GLN A 149 5.00 6.43 -8.35
N CYS A 150 5.41 6.39 -7.07
CA CYS A 150 4.67 7.04 -5.98
C CYS A 150 4.58 8.56 -6.17
N VAL A 151 5.69 9.21 -6.52
CA VAL A 151 5.76 10.65 -6.74
C VAL A 151 4.90 11.07 -7.92
N GLU A 152 5.02 10.37 -9.05
CA GLU A 152 4.23 10.64 -10.25
C GLU A 152 2.73 10.44 -9.97
N TRP A 153 2.37 9.39 -9.24
CA TRP A 153 0.99 9.10 -8.86
C TRP A 153 0.38 10.25 -8.05
N PHE A 154 1.08 10.73 -7.02
CA PHE A 154 0.57 11.85 -6.23
C PHE A 154 0.63 13.18 -6.95
N THR A 155 1.63 13.41 -7.81
CA THR A 155 1.69 14.58 -8.69
C THR A 155 0.45 14.65 -9.59
N LYS A 156 -0.01 13.51 -10.10
CA LYS A 156 -1.19 13.41 -10.95
C LYS A 156 -2.50 13.69 -10.21
N HIS A 157 -2.63 13.23 -8.96
CA HIS A 157 -3.92 13.24 -8.26
C HIS A 157 -4.05 14.33 -7.17
N LEU A 158 -2.95 14.77 -6.58
CA LEU A 158 -2.94 15.67 -5.42
C LEU A 158 -2.50 17.10 -5.75
N ASN A 159 -1.96 17.36 -6.94
CA ASN A 159 -1.72 18.73 -7.42
C ASN A 159 -3.03 19.47 -7.76
#